data_AF-A0A2E0LAZ1-F1
#
_entry.id   AF-A0A2E0LAZ1-F1
#
_cell.length_a   1.000
_cell.length_b   1.000
_cell.length_c   1.000
_cell.angle_alpha   90.00
_cell.angle_beta   90.00
_cell.angle_gamma   90.00
#
_symmetry.space_group_name_H-M   'P 1'
#
loop_
_entity.id
_entity.type
_entity.pdbx_description
1 polymer ?
#
loop_
_entity_poly.entity_id
_entity_poly.type
_entity_poly.pdbx_seq_one_letter_code
_entity_poly.pdbx_strand_id
1 'polypeptide(L)'
;MFLSLALIIATSLVYISLIRTFEKRAGLLKLSGALLWGGVSFYVALTVQNHFLHNLLIDQTGIHLFSAPVLEELLKALPLLVFLRLTDRRTAVVYGFALGIGFALAESAYFLQHNPENVLGMALARVISIHLIHAVSTALVGLLVNRWGRALLLALLVHAAYNLLVLSLDGQMLVIGAGYAGVGSMIALMLLTPLAQQRRVSL
;
A
#
# COMPACT_ATOMS: atom_id res chain seq x y z
N MET A 1 -23.25 1.05 -1.12
CA MET A 1 -22.20 0.16 -1.67
C MET A 1 -21.63 0.67 -2.98
N PHE A 2 -22.41 0.73 -4.08
CA PHE A 2 -21.90 1.16 -5.39
C PHE A 2 -21.15 2.50 -5.37
N LEU A 3 -21.76 3.54 -4.76
CA LEU A 3 -21.14 4.87 -4.65
C LEU A 3 -19.79 4.84 -3.92
N SER A 4 -19.69 4.07 -2.82
CA SER A 4 -18.47 3.90 -2.04
C SER A 4 -17.35 3.25 -2.84
N LEU A 5 -17.67 2.20 -3.61
CA LEU A 5 -16.69 1.54 -4.48
C LEU A 5 -16.26 2.46 -5.63
N ALA A 6 -17.20 3.17 -6.25
CA ALA A 6 -16.90 4.14 -7.30
C ALA A 6 -15.97 5.25 -6.79
N LEU A 7 -16.22 5.78 -5.60
CA LEU A 7 -15.38 6.78 -4.94
C LEU A 7 -13.96 6.24 -4.69
N ILE A 8 -13.84 5.04 -4.12
CA ILE A 8 -12.55 4.42 -3.83
C ILE A 8 -11.74 4.22 -5.12
N ILE A 9 -12.38 3.71 -6.17
CA ILE A 9 -11.73 3.47 -7.47
C ILE A 9 -11.31 4.80 -8.10
N ALA A 10 -12.22 5.77 -8.18
CA ALA A 10 -11.95 7.07 -8.79
C ALA A 10 -10.77 7.78 -8.13
N THR A 11 -10.75 7.86 -6.80
CA THR A 11 -9.67 8.50 -6.06
C THR A 11 -8.34 7.73 -6.19
N SER A 12 -8.39 6.39 -6.22
CA SER A 12 -7.18 5.58 -6.48
C SER A 12 -6.60 5.84 -7.88
N LEU A 13 -7.45 6.02 -8.89
CA LEU A 13 -7.02 6.40 -10.24
C LEU A 13 -6.39 7.80 -10.27
N VAL A 14 -6.89 8.75 -9.46
CA VAL A 14 -6.25 10.06 -9.27
C VAL A 14 -4.85 9.90 -8.69
N TYR A 15 -4.68 9.11 -7.62
CA TYR A 15 -3.35 8.87 -7.03
C TYR A 15 -2.36 8.23 -8.01
N ILE A 16 -2.82 7.24 -8.78
CA ILE A 16 -2.01 6.63 -9.85
C ILE A 16 -1.64 7.67 -10.91
N SER A 17 -2.58 8.52 -11.32
CA SER A 17 -2.31 9.57 -12.30
C SER A 17 -1.27 10.57 -11.80
N LEU A 18 -1.32 10.94 -10.52
CA LEU A 18 -0.34 11.79 -9.86
C LEU A 18 1.05 11.16 -9.83
N ILE A 19 1.19 9.90 -9.39
CA ILE A 19 2.51 9.26 -9.31
C ILE A 19 3.13 9.01 -10.70
N ARG A 20 2.30 8.78 -11.73
CA ARG A 20 2.76 8.62 -13.13
C ARG A 20 3.37 9.90 -13.71
N THR A 21 3.18 11.06 -13.09
CA THR A 21 3.88 12.29 -13.52
C THR A 21 5.40 12.18 -13.39
N PHE A 22 5.90 11.34 -12.46
CA PHE A 22 7.33 11.07 -12.30
C PHE A 22 7.90 10.19 -13.42
N GLU A 23 7.10 9.24 -13.94
CA GLU A 23 7.49 8.33 -15.02
C GLU A 23 6.34 8.06 -15.98
N LYS A 24 6.23 8.90 -17.01
CA LYS A 24 5.16 8.82 -18.01
C LYS A 24 5.28 7.61 -18.93
N ARG A 25 6.47 7.00 -19.04
CA ARG A 25 6.72 5.81 -19.89
C ARG A 25 6.32 4.51 -19.21
N ALA A 26 5.85 4.53 -17.96
CA ALA A 26 5.29 3.37 -17.31
C ALA A 26 4.12 2.81 -18.15
N GLY A 27 4.36 1.68 -18.80
CA GLY A 27 3.40 1.06 -19.72
C GLY A 27 2.15 0.60 -18.98
N LEU A 28 0.97 0.89 -19.57
CA LEU A 28 -0.33 0.62 -18.97
C LEU A 28 -0.52 -0.88 -18.66
N LEU A 29 -0.08 -1.79 -19.53
CA LEU A 29 -0.19 -3.23 -19.30
C LEU A 29 0.53 -3.67 -18.02
N LYS A 30 1.77 -3.20 -17.82
CA LYS A 30 2.57 -3.52 -16.63
C LYS A 30 1.94 -2.89 -15.38
N LEU A 31 1.36 -1.70 -15.51
CA LEU A 31 0.65 -1.02 -14.43
C LEU A 31 -0.61 -1.78 -14.01
N SER A 32 -1.42 -2.22 -14.98
CA SER A 32 -2.58 -3.08 -14.72
C SER A 32 -2.16 -4.41 -14.09
N GLY A 33 -1.07 -5.02 -14.57
CA GLY A 33 -0.50 -6.22 -13.96
C GLY A 33 -0.05 -6.00 -12.51
N ALA A 34 0.54 -4.84 -12.21
CA ALA A 34 0.90 -4.45 -10.85
C ALA A 34 -0.34 -4.30 -9.94
N LEU A 35 -1.40 -3.64 -10.42
CA LEU A 35 -2.66 -3.51 -9.68
C LEU A 35 -3.29 -4.88 -9.40
N LEU A 36 -3.34 -5.75 -10.41
CA LEU A 36 -3.87 -7.11 -10.28
C LEU A 36 -3.06 -7.93 -9.27
N TRP A 37 -1.74 -7.86 -9.33
CA TRP A 37 -0.89 -8.54 -8.36
C TRP A 37 -1.13 -8.03 -6.93
N GLY A 38 -1.28 -6.72 -6.75
CA GLY A 38 -1.67 -6.14 -5.47
C GLY A 38 -2.93 -6.80 -4.90
N GLY A 39 -3.98 -6.89 -5.71
CA GLY A 39 -5.22 -7.57 -5.30
C GLY A 39 -5.03 -9.06 -4.99
N VAL A 40 -4.26 -9.78 -5.81
CA VAL A 40 -3.92 -11.20 -5.55
C VAL A 40 -3.18 -11.35 -4.22
N SER A 41 -2.19 -10.49 -3.96
CA SER A 41 -1.42 -10.54 -2.72
C SER A 41 -2.27 -10.31 -1.47
N PHE A 42 -3.31 -9.47 -1.55
CA PHE A 42 -4.30 -9.33 -0.47
C PHE A 42 -5.04 -10.65 -0.22
N TYR A 43 -5.60 -11.29 -1.24
CA TYR A 43 -6.36 -12.54 -1.04
C TYR A 43 -5.49 -13.69 -0.54
N VAL A 44 -4.23 -13.78 -0.99
CA VAL A 44 -3.27 -14.75 -0.44
C VAL A 44 -2.99 -14.46 1.02
N ALA A 45 -2.70 -13.21 1.38
CA ALA A 45 -2.47 -12.83 2.78
C ALA A 45 -3.70 -13.14 3.65
N LEU A 46 -4.89 -12.71 3.24
CA LEU A 46 -6.15 -12.96 3.93
C LEU A 46 -6.36 -14.46 4.20
N THR A 47 -6.13 -15.30 3.18
CA THR A 47 -6.31 -16.76 3.31
C THR A 47 -5.35 -17.36 4.34
N VAL A 48 -4.07 -16.97 4.30
CA VAL A 48 -3.06 -17.45 5.25
C VAL A 48 -3.38 -16.98 6.67
N GLN A 49 -3.74 -15.71 6.85
CA GLN A 49 -4.04 -15.18 8.18
C GLN A 49 -5.32 -15.78 8.78
N ASN A 50 -6.36 -16.00 7.97
CA ASN A 50 -7.56 -16.70 8.42
C ASN A 50 -7.25 -18.14 8.84
N HIS A 51 -6.34 -18.82 8.14
CA HIS A 51 -5.88 -20.15 8.54
C HIS A 51 -5.15 -20.12 9.89
N PHE A 52 -4.32 -19.11 10.16
CA PHE A 52 -3.65 -18.96 11.46
C PHE A 52 -4.63 -18.66 12.60
N LEU A 53 -5.65 -17.81 12.38
CA LEU A 53 -6.71 -17.56 13.35
C LEU A 53 -7.51 -18.82 13.67
N HIS A 54 -7.96 -19.52 12.63
CA HIS A 54 -8.84 -20.68 12.78
C HIS A 54 -8.16 -21.83 13.54
N ASN A 55 -6.84 -21.98 13.39
CA ASN A 55 -6.06 -22.99 14.10
C ASN A 55 -5.47 -22.50 15.42
N LEU A 56 -5.88 -21.31 15.90
CA LEU A 56 -5.44 -20.72 17.17
C LEU A 56 -3.90 -20.61 17.29
N LEU A 57 -3.20 -20.44 16.16
CA LEU A 57 -1.74 -20.30 16.14
C LEU A 57 -1.31 -18.91 16.62
N ILE A 58 -2.12 -17.90 16.30
CA ILE A 58 -1.90 -16.49 16.64
C ILE A 58 -3.29 -15.88 16.87
N ASP A 59 -3.41 -14.98 17.85
CA ASP A 59 -4.64 -14.22 18.10
C ASP A 59 -4.81 -13.05 17.11
N GLN A 60 -5.96 -12.37 17.16
CA GLN A 60 -6.25 -11.26 16.25
C GLN A 60 -5.23 -10.14 16.37
N THR A 61 -4.85 -9.75 17.59
CA THR A 61 -3.87 -8.68 17.82
C THR A 61 -2.50 -9.04 17.25
N GLY A 62 -2.04 -10.28 17.48
CA GLY A 62 -0.77 -10.76 16.93
C GLY A 62 -0.76 -10.79 15.40
N ILE A 63 -1.90 -11.08 14.77
CA ILE A 63 -2.01 -10.99 13.31
C ILE A 63 -1.93 -9.55 12.83
N HIS A 64 -2.71 -8.64 13.41
CA HIS A 64 -2.76 -7.25 12.96
C HIS A 64 -1.42 -6.51 13.13
N LEU A 65 -0.67 -6.80 14.19
CA LEU A 65 0.58 -6.09 14.48
C LEU A 65 1.84 -6.75 13.90
N PHE A 66 1.84 -8.07 13.73
CA PHE A 66 3.07 -8.79 13.38
C PHE A 66 2.92 -9.67 12.14
N SER A 67 1.97 -10.61 12.13
CA SER A 67 1.89 -11.61 11.05
C SER A 67 1.46 -10.99 9.71
N ALA A 68 0.34 -10.27 9.71
CA ALA A 68 -0.25 -9.72 8.48
C ALA A 68 0.68 -8.69 7.82
N PRO A 69 1.23 -7.68 8.54
CA PRO A 69 2.14 -6.71 7.92
C PRO A 69 3.34 -7.37 7.24
N VAL A 70 3.94 -8.38 7.88
CA VAL A 70 5.09 -9.11 7.33
C VAL A 70 4.74 -9.81 6.02
N LEU A 71 3.68 -10.61 6.02
CA LEU A 71 3.29 -11.35 4.84
C LEU A 71 2.85 -10.42 3.70
N GLU A 72 2.08 -9.39 4.01
CA GLU A 72 1.52 -8.46 3.04
C GLU A 72 2.61 -7.66 2.32
N GLU A 73 3.58 -7.10 3.06
CA GLU A 73 4.68 -6.36 2.42
C GLU A 73 5.57 -7.27 1.57
N LEU A 74 5.83 -8.51 2.01
CA LEU A 74 6.61 -9.47 1.23
C LEU A 74 5.91 -9.84 -0.09
N LEU A 75 4.62 -10.17 -0.03
CA LEU A 75 3.85 -10.53 -1.20
C LEU A 75 3.71 -9.37 -2.19
N LYS A 76 3.43 -8.15 -1.71
CA LYS A 76 3.35 -6.96 -2.55
C LYS A 76 4.70 -6.63 -3.21
N ALA A 77 5.80 -6.75 -2.47
CA ALA A 77 7.13 -6.43 -2.97
C ALA A 77 7.67 -7.45 -3.98
N LEU A 78 7.12 -8.67 -4.03
CA LEU A 78 7.67 -9.76 -4.83
C LEU A 78 7.96 -9.38 -6.30
N PRO A 79 7.04 -8.72 -7.05
CA PRO A 79 7.32 -8.36 -8.44
C PRO A 79 8.43 -7.30 -8.56
N LEU A 80 8.56 -6.41 -7.58
CA LEU A 80 9.64 -5.41 -7.55
C LEU A 80 11.00 -6.11 -7.40
N LEU A 81 11.05 -7.10 -6.50
CA LEU A 81 12.28 -7.82 -6.17
C LEU A 81 12.70 -8.81 -7.25
N VAL A 82 11.77 -9.40 -8.00
CA VAL A 82 12.10 -10.38 -9.04
C VAL A 82 12.31 -9.70 -10.40
N PHE A 83 11.39 -8.82 -10.80
CA PHE A 83 11.33 -8.34 -12.20
C PHE A 83 11.84 -6.92 -12.38
N LEU A 84 11.80 -6.08 -11.35
CA LEU A 84 12.02 -4.63 -11.50
C LEU A 84 13.32 -4.14 -10.87
N ARG A 85 14.14 -5.02 -10.29
CA ARG A 85 15.50 -4.68 -9.81
C ARG A 85 16.39 -4.06 -10.90
N LEU A 86 16.12 -4.38 -12.16
CA LEU A 86 16.88 -3.89 -13.31
C LEU A 86 16.30 -2.61 -13.94
N THR A 87 15.11 -2.17 -13.49
CA THR A 87 14.48 -0.94 -13.98
C THR A 87 14.99 0.29 -13.25
N ASP A 88 14.79 1.48 -13.84
CA ASP A 88 15.12 2.72 -13.15
C ASP A 88 14.23 2.92 -11.90
N ARG A 89 14.73 3.69 -10.93
CA ARG A 89 14.05 3.89 -9.65
C ARG A 89 12.67 4.52 -9.79
N ARG A 90 12.42 5.39 -10.77
CA ARG A 90 11.09 6.04 -10.91
C ARG A 90 10.08 5.04 -11.40
N THR A 91 10.45 4.22 -12.39
CA THR A 91 9.63 3.09 -12.85
C THR A 91 9.32 2.14 -11.70
N ALA A 92 10.31 1.77 -10.89
CA ALA A 92 10.11 0.92 -9.71
C ALA A 92 9.19 1.56 -8.66
N VAL A 93 9.30 2.87 -8.42
CA VAL A 93 8.40 3.62 -7.52
C VAL A 93 6.97 3.62 -8.05
N VAL A 94 6.75 3.89 -9.34
CA VAL A 94 5.40 3.91 -9.94
C VAL A 94 4.75 2.53 -9.89
N TYR A 95 5.49 1.48 -10.21
CA TYR A 95 4.96 0.11 -10.11
C TYR A 95 4.77 -0.33 -8.66
N GLY A 96 5.67 0.05 -7.74
CA GLY A 96 5.50 -0.19 -6.31
C GLY A 96 4.24 0.48 -5.76
N PHE A 97 4.01 1.73 -6.14
CA PHE A 97 2.80 2.45 -5.78
C PHE A 97 1.54 1.75 -6.30
N ALA A 98 1.55 1.31 -7.56
CA ALA A 98 0.43 0.58 -8.16
C ALA A 98 0.16 -0.78 -7.49
N LEU A 99 1.20 -1.52 -7.12
CA LEU A 99 1.09 -2.76 -6.35
C LEU A 99 0.34 -2.51 -5.02
N GLY A 100 0.73 -1.46 -4.29
CA GLY A 100 0.08 -1.10 -3.04
C GLY A 100 -1.37 -0.61 -3.21
N ILE A 101 -1.66 0.18 -4.25
CA ILE A 101 -3.05 0.58 -4.56
C ILE A 101 -3.92 -0.64 -4.90
N GLY A 102 -3.39 -1.59 -5.68
CA GLY A 102 -4.10 -2.82 -6.03
C GLY A 102 -4.49 -3.63 -4.79
N PHE A 103 -3.56 -3.73 -3.84
CA PHE A 103 -3.80 -4.37 -2.54
C PHE A 103 -4.91 -3.66 -1.77
N ALA A 104 -4.77 -2.34 -1.57
CA ALA A 104 -5.72 -1.56 -0.79
C ALA A 104 -7.13 -1.52 -1.42
N LEU A 105 -7.23 -1.59 -2.74
CA LEU A 105 -8.51 -1.70 -3.44
C LEU A 105 -9.24 -2.99 -3.06
N ALA A 106 -8.54 -4.14 -3.11
CA ALA A 106 -9.12 -5.42 -2.76
C ALA A 106 -9.48 -5.49 -1.27
N GLU A 107 -8.58 -5.01 -0.42
CA GLU A 107 -8.76 -4.97 1.03
C GLU A 107 -9.94 -4.06 1.44
N SER A 108 -10.05 -2.88 0.84
CA SER A 108 -11.17 -1.97 1.09
C SER A 108 -12.50 -2.50 0.56
N ALA A 109 -12.51 -3.15 -0.60
CA ALA A 109 -13.72 -3.79 -1.10
C ALA A 109 -14.18 -4.91 -0.16
N TYR A 110 -13.25 -5.77 0.28
CA TYR A 110 -13.53 -6.81 1.27
C TYR A 110 -14.06 -6.21 2.57
N PHE A 111 -13.39 -5.18 3.10
CA PHE A 111 -13.79 -4.54 4.36
C PHE A 111 -15.20 -3.94 4.29
N LEU A 112 -15.53 -3.22 3.22
CA LEU A 112 -16.86 -2.62 3.05
C LEU A 112 -17.96 -3.67 2.91
N GLN A 113 -17.68 -4.81 2.26
CA GLN A 113 -18.64 -5.91 2.14
C GLN A 113 -18.97 -6.53 3.51
N HIS A 114 -17.99 -6.62 4.40
CA HIS A 114 -18.16 -7.23 5.73
C HIS A 114 -18.55 -6.22 6.82
N ASN A 115 -18.57 -4.92 6.51
CA ASN A 115 -18.97 -3.84 7.41
C ASN A 115 -19.95 -2.91 6.66
N PRO A 116 -21.25 -3.26 6.58
CA PRO A 116 -22.22 -2.51 5.78
C PRO A 116 -22.71 -1.21 6.44
N GLU A 117 -22.35 -0.94 7.69
CA GLU A 117 -22.78 0.27 8.39
C GLU A 117 -21.95 1.50 7.99
N ASN A 118 -22.58 2.62 7.61
CA ASN A 118 -21.88 3.85 7.20
C ASN A 118 -20.79 3.64 6.10
N VAL A 119 -21.14 2.86 5.07
CA VAL A 119 -20.22 2.47 3.97
C VAL A 119 -19.55 3.67 3.28
N LEU A 120 -20.20 4.84 3.20
CA LEU A 120 -19.63 6.01 2.52
C LEU A 120 -18.56 6.71 3.36
N GLY A 121 -18.83 6.95 4.64
CA GLY A 121 -17.85 7.56 5.55
C GLY A 121 -16.61 6.68 5.70
N MET A 122 -16.80 5.36 5.80
CA MET A 122 -15.69 4.40 5.83
C MET A 122 -14.91 4.40 4.53
N ALA A 123 -15.57 4.43 3.36
CA ALA A 123 -14.87 4.49 2.09
C ALA A 123 -13.97 5.73 1.95
N LEU A 124 -14.47 6.90 2.40
CA LEU A 124 -13.69 8.13 2.45
C LEU A 124 -12.47 7.98 3.37
N ALA A 125 -12.68 7.49 4.59
CA ALA A 125 -11.60 7.30 5.55
C ALA A 125 -10.52 6.34 4.99
N ARG A 126 -10.92 5.22 4.40
CA ARG A 126 -10.00 4.21 3.86
C ARG A 126 -9.19 4.73 2.67
N VAL A 127 -9.81 5.51 1.77
CA VAL A 127 -9.10 5.98 0.57
C VAL A 127 -8.06 7.07 0.88
N ILE A 128 -8.28 7.91 1.89
CA ILE A 128 -7.27 8.92 2.30
C ILE A 128 -6.18 8.35 3.20
N SER A 129 -6.35 7.13 3.73
CA SER A 129 -5.44 6.52 4.69
C SER A 129 -4.83 5.23 4.14
N ILE A 130 -5.52 4.10 4.30
CA ILE A 130 -5.10 2.74 3.94
C ILE A 130 -4.54 2.67 2.53
N HIS A 131 -5.23 3.28 1.55
CA HIS A 131 -4.77 3.30 0.17
C HIS A 131 -3.39 3.95 0.03
N LEU A 132 -3.18 5.11 0.65
CA LEU A 132 -1.90 5.81 0.59
C LEU A 132 -0.82 5.06 1.38
N ILE A 133 -1.14 4.48 2.53
CA ILE A 133 -0.16 3.74 3.33
C ILE A 133 0.34 2.50 2.60
N HIS A 134 -0.53 1.68 2.01
CA HIS A 134 -0.08 0.52 1.23
C HIS A 134 0.65 0.94 -0.04
N ALA A 135 0.20 2.00 -0.71
CA ALA A 135 0.86 2.50 -1.91
C ALA A 135 2.27 3.04 -1.61
N VAL A 136 2.42 3.85 -0.56
CA VAL A 136 3.70 4.46 -0.19
C VAL A 136 4.67 3.43 0.38
N SER A 137 4.23 2.55 1.29
CA SER A 137 5.08 1.45 1.81
C SER A 137 5.70 0.63 0.68
N THR A 138 4.90 0.23 -0.30
CA THR A 138 5.37 -0.56 -1.43
C THR A 138 6.20 0.28 -2.42
N ALA A 139 5.87 1.56 -2.61
CA ALA A 139 6.67 2.47 -3.42
C ALA A 139 8.07 2.74 -2.81
N LEU A 140 8.20 2.77 -1.48
CA LEU A 140 9.49 2.84 -0.80
C LEU A 140 10.37 1.63 -1.09
N VAL A 141 9.76 0.44 -1.27
CA VAL A 141 10.48 -0.75 -1.76
C VAL A 141 11.05 -0.50 -3.15
N GLY A 142 10.28 0.11 -4.05
CA GLY A 142 10.75 0.51 -5.39
C GLY A 142 11.86 1.58 -5.34
N LEU A 143 11.72 2.57 -4.47
CA LEU A 143 12.69 3.65 -4.28
C LEU A 143 14.07 3.11 -3.84
N LEU A 144 14.04 2.13 -2.94
CA LEU A 144 15.21 1.50 -2.34
C LEU A 144 15.46 0.10 -2.90
N VAL A 145 15.06 -0.19 -4.15
CA VAL A 145 15.09 -1.54 -4.73
C VAL A 145 16.46 -2.23 -4.68
N ASN A 146 17.56 -1.46 -4.75
CA ASN A 146 18.94 -1.97 -4.64
C ASN A 146 19.37 -2.28 -3.20
N ARG A 147 18.58 -1.86 -2.21
CA ARG A 147 18.78 -2.08 -0.76
C ARG A 147 17.54 -2.75 -0.18
N TRP A 148 17.07 -3.79 -0.87
CA TRP A 148 15.79 -4.43 -0.63
C TRP A 148 15.50 -4.77 0.83
N GLY A 149 16.49 -5.24 1.61
CA GLY A 149 16.30 -5.53 3.04
C GLY A 149 15.93 -4.28 3.87
N ARG A 150 16.58 -3.14 3.63
CA ARG A 150 16.22 -1.87 4.28
C ARG A 150 14.88 -1.33 3.78
N ALA A 151 14.59 -1.59 2.51
CA ALA A 151 13.37 -1.17 1.86
C ALA A 151 12.14 -1.88 2.46
N LEU A 152 12.23 -3.20 2.60
CA LEU A 152 11.21 -4.02 3.27
C LEU A 152 11.08 -3.64 4.73
N LEU A 153 12.20 -3.48 5.46
CA LEU A 153 12.13 -3.06 6.86
C LEU A 153 11.39 -1.73 7.03
N LEU A 154 11.67 -0.74 6.17
CA LEU A 154 10.98 0.54 6.21
C LEU A 154 9.48 0.40 5.89
N ALA A 155 9.14 -0.39 4.87
CA ALA A 155 7.74 -0.67 4.51
C ALA A 155 6.99 -1.33 5.68
N LEU A 156 7.61 -2.32 6.33
CA LEU A 156 7.07 -3.01 7.50
C LEU A 156 6.85 -2.07 8.68
N LEU A 157 7.82 -1.19 8.97
CA LEU A 157 7.70 -0.23 10.05
C LEU A 157 6.58 0.78 9.80
N VAL A 158 6.45 1.29 8.57
CA VAL A 158 5.36 2.21 8.19
C VAL A 158 4.01 1.51 8.34
N HIS A 159 3.90 0.27 7.87
CA HIS A 159 2.67 -0.51 7.97
C HIS A 159 2.31 -0.81 9.43
N ALA A 160 3.23 -1.37 10.21
CA ALA A 160 3.00 -1.68 11.62
C ALA A 160 2.66 -0.43 12.44
N ALA A 161 3.33 0.70 12.18
CA ALA A 161 2.99 1.97 12.82
C ALA A 161 1.57 2.44 12.48
N TYR A 162 1.14 2.25 11.24
CA TYR A 162 -0.23 2.55 10.85
C TYR A 162 -1.24 1.61 11.53
N ASN A 163 -0.97 0.31 11.61
CA ASN A 163 -1.85 -0.62 12.32
C ASN A 163 -1.93 -0.29 13.81
N LEU A 164 -0.81 0.10 14.42
CA LEU A 164 -0.81 0.59 15.80
C LEU A 164 -1.67 1.84 15.97
N LEU A 165 -1.58 2.80 15.04
CA LEU A 165 -2.44 3.98 15.02
C LEU A 165 -3.93 3.60 14.94
N VAL A 166 -4.28 2.66 14.04
CA VAL A 166 -5.65 2.18 13.87
C VAL A 166 -6.18 1.48 15.11
N LEU A 167 -5.33 0.73 15.81
CA LEU A 167 -5.69 0.05 17.06
C LEU A 167 -5.77 1.00 18.26
N SER A 168 -5.06 2.13 18.21
CA SER A 168 -4.95 3.05 19.34
C SER A 168 -5.97 4.18 19.31
N LEU A 169 -6.58 4.46 18.15
CA LEU A 169 -7.52 5.55 17.96
C LEU A 169 -8.87 5.02 17.50
N ASP A 170 -9.94 5.72 17.89
CA ASP A 170 -11.31 5.45 17.48
C ASP A 170 -11.99 6.70 16.92
N GLY A 171 -13.19 6.50 16.37
CA GLY A 171 -14.07 7.57 15.92
C GLY A 171 -13.41 8.61 15.00
N GLN A 172 -13.59 9.89 15.33
CA GLN A 172 -13.08 11.00 14.51
C GLN A 172 -11.55 11.13 14.58
N MET A 173 -10.94 10.81 15.73
CA MET A 173 -9.48 10.91 15.91
C MET A 173 -8.75 9.92 15.01
N LEU A 174 -9.31 8.72 14.85
CA LEU A 174 -8.80 7.73 13.89
C LEU A 174 -8.81 8.29 12.46
N VAL A 175 -9.94 8.84 12.01
CA VAL A 175 -10.07 9.37 10.63
C VAL A 175 -9.06 10.49 10.37
N ILE A 176 -8.93 11.41 11.32
CA ILE A 176 -8.00 12.53 11.22
C ILE A 176 -6.55 12.04 11.23
N GLY A 177 -6.17 11.22 12.21
CA GLY A 177 -4.81 10.69 12.35
C GLY A 177 -4.40 9.84 11.14
N ALA A 178 -5.28 8.94 10.70
CA ALA A 178 -5.04 8.06 9.56
C ALA A 178 -4.97 8.86 8.25
N GLY A 179 -5.79 9.91 8.10
CA GLY A 179 -5.73 10.83 6.98
C GLY A 179 -4.41 11.60 6.91
N TYR A 180 -3.93 12.15 8.04
CA TYR A 180 -2.62 12.81 8.11
C TYR A 180 -1.48 11.84 7.80
N ALA A 181 -1.52 10.61 8.34
CA ALA A 181 -0.52 9.58 8.06
C ALA A 181 -0.48 9.24 6.56
N GLY A 182 -1.64 9.00 5.94
CA GLY A 182 -1.75 8.71 4.51
C GLY A 182 -1.24 9.85 3.64
N VAL A 183 -1.80 11.05 3.79
CA VAL A 183 -1.40 12.22 2.98
C VAL A 183 0.05 12.62 3.22
N GLY A 184 0.50 12.63 4.48
CA GLY A 184 1.89 12.93 4.84
C GLY A 184 2.88 11.95 4.22
N SER A 185 2.56 10.66 4.22
CA SER A 185 3.40 9.63 3.58
C SER A 185 3.51 9.83 2.06
N MET A 186 2.41 10.23 1.41
CA MET A 186 2.40 10.53 -0.03
C MET A 186 3.28 11.74 -0.35
N ILE A 187 3.14 12.82 0.42
CA ILE A 187 3.98 14.02 0.27
C ILE A 187 5.46 13.66 0.45
N ALA A 188 5.80 12.89 1.49
CA ALA A 188 7.17 12.44 1.72
C ALA A 188 7.71 11.62 0.54
N LEU A 189 6.93 10.68 -0.01
CA LEU A 189 7.31 9.92 -1.20
C LEU A 189 7.58 10.83 -2.41
N MET A 190 6.69 11.81 -2.66
CA MET A 190 6.84 12.76 -3.76
C MET A 190 8.12 13.60 -3.63
N LEU A 191 8.51 13.99 -2.42
CA LEU A 191 9.74 14.74 -2.16
C LEU A 191 11.00 13.88 -2.28
N LEU A 192 10.94 12.61 -1.86
CA LEU A 192 12.10 11.70 -1.88
C LEU A 192 12.42 11.17 -3.28
N THR A 193 11.40 11.00 -4.13
CA THR A 193 11.55 10.38 -5.46
C THR A 193 12.54 11.13 -6.36
N PRO A 194 12.51 12.47 -6.48
CA PRO A 194 13.52 13.23 -7.23
C PRO A 194 14.93 13.17 -6.59
N LEU A 195 15.04 13.26 -5.26
CA LEU A 195 16.31 13.31 -4.54
C LEU A 195 17.11 12.00 -4.68
N ALA A 196 16.41 10.87 -4.72
CA ALA A 196 17.02 9.55 -4.86
C ALA A 196 17.74 9.37 -6.21
N GLN A 197 17.60 10.29 -7.17
CA GLN A 197 18.27 10.22 -8.47
C GLN A 197 19.54 11.06 -8.58
N GLN A 198 19.64 12.19 -7.89
CA GLN A 198 20.79 13.10 -8.02
C GLN A 198 22.12 12.46 -7.62
N ARG A 199 22.08 11.40 -6.79
CA ARG A 199 23.28 10.66 -6.33
C ARG A 199 23.97 9.78 -7.39
N ARG A 200 23.62 9.87 -8.68
CA ARG A 200 24.29 9.14 -9.78
C ARG A 200 25.24 9.98 -10.64
N VAL A 201 25.44 11.27 -10.37
CA VAL A 201 26.28 12.16 -11.21
C VAL A 201 27.64 12.51 -10.56
N SER A 202 28.14 11.69 -9.63
CA SER A 202 29.43 11.96 -8.96
C SER A 202 30.25 10.69 -8.78
N LEU A 203 30.54 9.99 -9.88
CA LEU A 203 31.61 8.99 -9.98
C LEU A 203 32.25 9.10 -11.36
#